data_AF-A0A4Q4CIC1-F1
#
_entry.id   AF-A0A4Q4CIC1-F1
#
_cell.length_a   1.000
_cell.length_b   1.000
_cell.length_c   1.000
_cell.angle_alpha   90.00
_cell.angle_beta   90.00
_cell.angle_gamma   90.00
#
_symmetry.space_group_name_H-M   'P 1'
#
loop_
_entity.id
_entity.type
_entity.pdbx_description
1 polymer ?
#
loop_
_entity_poly.entity_id
_entity_poly.type
_entity_poly.pdbx_seq_one_letter_code
_entity_poly.pdbx_strand_id
1 'polypeptide(L)'
;MIALLRTGPAQDPKARHQGLSQFLVDCRLSGISIRPILDLVGEEGFNEITFDDVFVPDSMLVGTEGQGWEQATAELAFERAGPERYLSSLPLLTEALDDLRAEPAAPEAVGRLLARAGTLRQMSLAVAGMLQDGKTPAREAALVKDAGNDYEQSLPEKIRALVDPARTPPQVQEMLGLMTMVARSYSLRGGTREILRGIIARQLGLR
;
A
#
# COMPACT_ATOMS: atom_id res chain seq x y z
N MET A 1 -3.06 -13.94 12.61
CA MET A 1 -2.46 -12.62 12.32
C MET A 1 -0.95 -12.76 12.29
N ILE A 2 -0.27 -12.04 11.38
CA ILE A 2 1.20 -11.94 11.39
C ILE A 2 1.57 -10.74 12.28
N ALA A 3 2.29 -10.98 13.38
CA ALA A 3 2.66 -9.94 14.35
C ALA A 3 4.18 -9.78 14.43
N LEU A 4 4.66 -8.55 14.45
CA LEU A 4 6.05 -8.24 14.78
C LEU A 4 6.12 -7.81 16.25
N LEU A 5 6.68 -8.67 17.10
CA LEU A 5 6.74 -8.52 18.56
C LEU A 5 8.19 -8.43 19.04
N ARG A 6 8.42 -7.80 20.19
CA ARG A 6 9.76 -7.72 20.79
C ARG A 6 9.98 -8.92 21.71
N THR A 7 11.03 -9.69 21.47
CA THR A 7 11.48 -10.79 22.34
C THR A 7 12.85 -10.53 22.97
N GLY A 8 13.66 -9.65 22.39
CA GLY A 8 14.96 -9.25 22.93
C GLY A 8 14.94 -7.96 23.78
N PRO A 9 16.02 -7.67 24.53
CA PRO A 9 16.09 -6.51 25.43
C PRO A 9 15.89 -5.18 24.69
N ALA A 10 14.98 -4.35 25.22
CA ALA A 10 14.66 -3.01 24.69
C ALA A 10 15.67 -1.93 25.13
N GLN A 11 16.97 -2.26 25.22
CA GLN A 11 17.90 -1.48 26.04
C GLN A 11 18.61 -0.33 25.33
N ASP A 12 18.79 -0.39 24.00
CA ASP A 12 19.43 0.70 23.24
C ASP A 12 18.46 1.38 22.26
N PRO A 13 18.14 2.68 22.46
CA PRO A 13 17.34 3.47 21.52
C PRO A 13 17.92 3.50 20.09
N LYS A 14 19.23 3.33 19.93
CA LYS A 14 19.91 3.24 18.62
C LYS A 14 19.74 1.87 17.97
N ALA A 15 19.44 0.83 18.75
CA ALA A 15 19.21 -0.54 18.30
C ALA A 15 17.72 -0.91 18.30
N ARG A 16 16.82 0.06 18.09
CA ARG A 16 15.35 -0.11 18.19
C ARG A 16 14.76 -1.26 17.38
N HIS A 17 15.44 -1.68 16.31
CA HIS A 17 15.01 -2.75 15.40
C HIS A 17 15.52 -4.13 15.81
N GLN A 18 16.51 -4.21 16.70
CA GLN A 18 17.04 -5.48 17.21
C GLN A 18 16.06 -6.11 18.20
N GLY A 19 16.07 -7.45 18.26
CA GLY A 19 15.24 -8.21 19.18
C GLY A 19 13.75 -8.21 18.84
N LEU A 20 13.40 -7.88 17.59
CA LEU A 20 12.05 -8.06 17.06
C LEU A 20 11.94 -9.44 16.40
N SER A 21 10.82 -10.11 16.58
CA SER A 21 10.51 -11.46 16.10
C SER A 21 9.13 -11.46 15.47
N GLN A 22 8.92 -12.25 14.42
CA GLN A 22 7.64 -12.33 13.74
C GLN A 22 6.90 -13.60 14.17
N PHE A 23 5.60 -13.51 14.42
CA PHE A 23 4.77 -14.64 14.87
C PHE A 23 3.48 -14.78 14.06
N LEU A 24 3.04 -16.02 13.83
CA LEU A 24 1.70 -16.35 13.38
C LEU A 24 0.77 -16.52 14.58
N VAL A 25 0.19 -15.43 15.06
CA VAL A 25 -0.68 -15.43 16.25
C VAL A 25 -2.10 -15.85 15.87
N ASP A 26 -2.64 -16.88 16.53
CA ASP A 26 -4.05 -17.23 16.44
C ASP A 26 -4.90 -16.19 17.19
N CYS A 27 -5.73 -15.45 16.46
CA CYS A 27 -6.57 -14.39 17.01
C CYS A 27 -7.69 -14.88 17.94
N ARG A 28 -7.89 -16.21 18.04
CA ARG A 28 -8.88 -16.82 18.93
C ARG A 28 -8.34 -17.13 20.33
N LEU A 29 -7.03 -16.90 20.56
CA LEU A 29 -6.43 -17.13 21.86
C LEU A 29 -7.06 -16.22 22.92
N SER A 30 -7.22 -16.76 24.13
CA SER A 30 -7.68 -16.00 25.28
C SER A 30 -6.75 -14.81 25.55
N GLY A 31 -7.33 -13.66 25.91
CA GLY A 31 -6.58 -12.42 26.14
C GLY A 31 -6.39 -11.55 24.90
N ILE A 32 -6.76 -12.01 23.69
CA ILE A 32 -6.81 -11.18 22.50
C ILE A 32 -8.18 -10.53 22.37
N SER A 33 -8.20 -9.19 22.27
CA SER A 33 -9.42 -8.43 21.94
C SER A 33 -9.25 -7.74 20.59
N ILE A 34 -10.28 -7.78 19.76
CA ILE A 34 -10.33 -7.14 18.44
C ILE A 34 -11.49 -6.16 18.42
N ARG A 35 -11.20 -4.90 18.11
CA ARG A 35 -12.20 -3.83 17.98
C ARG A 35 -12.14 -3.24 16.57
N PRO A 36 -13.20 -3.41 15.76
CA PRO A 36 -13.29 -2.79 14.44
C PRO A 36 -13.21 -1.26 14.54
N ILE A 37 -12.54 -0.66 13.56
CA ILE A 37 -12.45 0.78 13.35
C ILE A 37 -13.13 1.08 12.02
N LEU A 38 -14.25 1.81 12.10
CA LEU A 38 -14.93 2.33 10.92
C LEU A 38 -14.08 3.42 10.28
N ASP A 39 -13.82 3.28 8.98
CA ASP A 39 -13.10 4.29 8.22
C ASP A 39 -14.03 5.39 7.69
N LEU A 40 -13.46 6.34 6.93
CA LEU A 40 -14.18 7.47 6.36
C LEU A 40 -15.33 7.06 5.43
N VAL A 41 -15.23 5.87 4.82
CA VAL A 41 -16.22 5.35 3.87
C VAL A 41 -17.20 4.38 4.53
N GLY A 42 -17.09 4.21 5.86
CA GLY A 42 -17.98 3.36 6.66
C GLY A 42 -17.60 1.88 6.64
N GLU A 43 -16.43 1.53 6.13
CA GLU A 43 -15.97 0.14 6.03
C GLU A 43 -15.18 -0.28 7.29
N GLU A 44 -15.34 -1.53 7.70
CA GLU A 44 -14.61 -2.14 8.83
C GLU A 44 -13.33 -2.84 8.37
N GLY A 45 -12.51 -2.14 7.57
CA GLY A 45 -11.25 -2.67 7.04
C GLY A 45 -10.07 -2.66 8.04
N PHE A 46 -10.21 -1.95 9.16
CA PHE A 46 -9.17 -1.77 10.17
C PHE A 46 -9.64 -2.21 11.55
N ASN A 47 -8.71 -2.70 12.37
CA ASN A 47 -9.00 -3.15 13.73
C ASN A 47 -7.93 -2.64 14.69
N GLU A 48 -8.35 -2.26 15.89
CA GLU A 48 -7.49 -2.21 17.07
C GLU A 48 -7.42 -3.61 17.67
N ILE A 49 -6.21 -4.10 17.93
CA ILE A 49 -5.99 -5.43 18.52
C ILE A 49 -5.16 -5.26 19.77
N THR A 50 -5.67 -5.73 20.91
CA THR A 50 -4.96 -5.72 22.20
C THR A 50 -4.66 -7.15 22.66
N PHE A 51 -3.56 -7.28 23.40
CA PHE A 51 -3.08 -8.54 23.97
C PHE A 51 -2.96 -8.35 25.48
N ASP A 52 -3.67 -9.18 26.23
CA ASP A 52 -3.64 -9.22 27.70
C ASP A 52 -3.12 -10.59 28.15
N ASP A 53 -1.87 -10.63 28.63
CA ASP A 53 -1.15 -11.84 29.08
C ASP A 53 -1.30 -13.06 28.15
N VAL A 54 -1.28 -12.81 26.83
CA VAL A 54 -1.45 -13.86 25.81
C VAL A 54 -0.19 -14.70 25.67
N PHE A 55 -0.30 -16.00 25.96
CA PHE A 55 0.78 -16.95 25.69
C PHE A 55 0.80 -17.32 24.20
N VAL A 56 1.94 -17.07 23.53
CA VAL A 56 2.20 -17.47 22.14
C VAL A 56 3.38 -18.45 22.14
N PRO A 57 3.19 -19.72 21.72
CA PRO A 57 4.26 -20.71 21.75
C PRO A 57 5.29 -20.48 20.64
N ASP A 58 6.53 -20.93 20.86
CA ASP A 58 7.65 -20.84 19.91
C ASP A 58 7.34 -21.48 18.55
N SER A 59 6.44 -22.47 18.50
CA SER A 59 5.98 -23.08 17.25
C SER A 59 5.23 -22.12 16.32
N MET A 60 4.84 -20.95 16.81
CA MET A 60 4.24 -19.86 16.02
C MET A 60 5.27 -18.83 15.54
N LEU A 61 6.54 -18.96 15.93
CA LEU A 61 7.62 -18.10 15.46
C LEU A 61 7.85 -18.31 13.95
N VAL A 62 7.98 -17.22 13.22
CA VAL A 62 8.36 -17.20 11.80
C VAL A 62 9.84 -16.82 11.69
N GLY A 63 10.60 -17.70 11.04
CA GLY A 63 12.04 -17.54 10.87
C GLY A 63 12.80 -17.68 12.18
N THR A 64 13.72 -16.74 12.43
CA THR A 64 14.62 -16.78 13.59
C THR A 64 14.26 -15.70 14.59
N GLU A 65 14.29 -16.05 15.88
CA GLU A 65 14.08 -15.11 16.97
C GLU A 65 15.06 -13.92 16.87
N GLY A 66 14.55 -12.70 17.06
CA GLY A 66 15.32 -11.47 16.99
C GLY A 66 15.61 -10.96 15.58
N GLN A 67 15.26 -11.72 14.54
CA GLN A 67 15.46 -11.38 13.12
C GLN A 67 14.17 -10.98 12.40
N GLY A 68 13.09 -10.70 13.13
CA GLY A 68 11.78 -10.33 12.58
C GLY A 68 11.78 -9.00 11.82
N TRP A 69 12.66 -8.05 12.16
CA TRP A 69 12.74 -6.77 11.45
C TRP A 69 13.21 -6.94 10.01
N GLU A 70 14.27 -7.72 9.79
CA GLU A 70 14.79 -8.00 8.45
C GLU A 70 13.70 -8.65 7.59
N GLN A 71 13.03 -9.68 8.14
CA GLN A 71 11.91 -10.37 7.49
C GLN A 71 10.78 -9.40 7.09
N ALA A 72 10.26 -8.62 8.04
CA ALA A 72 9.20 -7.66 7.77
C ALA A 72 9.60 -6.61 6.72
N THR A 73 10.87 -6.17 6.72
CA THR A 73 11.33 -5.23 5.69
C THR A 73 11.49 -5.85 4.32
N ALA A 74 11.84 -7.14 4.23
CA ALA A 74 11.90 -7.88 2.99
C ALA A 74 10.50 -8.08 2.40
N GLU A 75 9.50 -8.42 3.22
CA GLU A 75 8.09 -8.55 2.83
C GLU A 75 7.53 -7.26 2.22
N LEU A 76 7.92 -6.09 2.75
CA LEU A 76 7.49 -4.80 2.21
C LEU A 76 7.95 -4.57 0.77
N ALA A 77 9.00 -5.24 0.28
CA ALA A 77 9.38 -5.16 -1.13
C ALA A 77 8.33 -5.82 -2.04
N PHE A 78 7.71 -6.91 -1.58
CA PHE A 78 6.61 -7.58 -2.27
C PHE A 78 5.33 -6.72 -2.27
N GLU A 79 5.01 -6.09 -1.13
CA GLU A 79 3.82 -5.24 -1.02
C GLU A 79 3.94 -3.97 -1.88
N ARG A 80 5.10 -3.31 -1.90
CA ARG A 80 5.26 -1.97 -2.50
C ARG A 80 5.21 -1.95 -4.02
N ALA A 81 5.57 -3.05 -4.67
CA ALA A 81 5.59 -3.15 -6.13
C ALA A 81 4.39 -3.90 -6.71
N GLY A 82 3.41 -4.26 -5.88
CA GLY A 82 2.27 -5.05 -6.30
C GLY A 82 1.40 -4.35 -7.36
N PRO A 83 0.58 -5.12 -8.08
CA PRO A 83 -0.23 -4.61 -9.19
C PRO A 83 -1.33 -3.64 -8.74
N GLU A 84 -1.66 -3.61 -7.46
CA GLU A 84 -2.67 -2.71 -6.90
C GLU A 84 -2.31 -1.23 -7.09
N ARG A 85 -1.02 -0.89 -7.26
CA ARG A 85 -0.54 0.48 -7.57
C ARG A 85 -1.17 1.11 -8.82
N TYR A 86 -1.64 0.29 -9.75
CA TYR A 86 -2.38 0.75 -10.92
C TYR A 86 -3.78 0.14 -10.99
N LEU A 87 -3.98 -1.09 -10.50
CA LEU A 87 -5.28 -1.75 -10.56
C LEU A 87 -6.33 -1.16 -9.60
N SER A 88 -5.97 -0.59 -8.45
CA SER A 88 -6.96 -0.12 -7.48
C SER A 88 -7.79 1.07 -7.97
N SER A 89 -7.27 1.87 -8.90
CA SER A 89 -7.92 3.09 -9.41
C SER A 89 -8.34 2.99 -10.88
N LEU A 90 -7.88 1.96 -11.61
CA LEU A 90 -8.25 1.70 -13.01
C LEU A 90 -9.75 1.39 -13.24
N PRO A 91 -10.48 0.71 -12.33
CA PRO A 91 -11.91 0.51 -12.47
C PRO A 91 -12.66 1.84 -12.64
N LEU A 92 -12.28 2.89 -11.90
CA LEU A 92 -12.86 4.21 -12.06
C LEU A 92 -12.62 4.81 -13.45
N LEU A 93 -11.40 4.70 -13.98
CA LEU A 93 -11.10 5.15 -15.33
C LEU A 93 -11.89 4.37 -16.39
N THR A 94 -12.10 3.07 -16.16
CA THR A 94 -12.79 2.19 -17.10
C THR A 94 -14.29 2.52 -17.14
N GLU A 95 -14.90 2.68 -15.97
CA GLU A 95 -16.31 3.02 -15.85
C GLU A 95 -16.63 4.43 -16.40
N ALA A 96 -15.77 5.41 -16.11
CA ALA A 96 -15.96 6.78 -16.58
C ALA A 96 -15.59 6.99 -18.06
N LEU A 97 -15.17 5.95 -18.79
CA LEU A 97 -14.54 6.11 -20.10
C LEU A 97 -15.49 6.69 -21.15
N ASP A 98 -16.76 6.27 -21.14
CA ASP A 98 -17.76 6.76 -22.10
C ASP A 98 -18.14 8.21 -21.82
N ASP A 99 -18.25 8.61 -20.55
CA ASP A 99 -18.45 10.01 -20.17
C ASP A 99 -17.26 10.88 -20.58
N LEU A 100 -16.05 10.39 -20.30
CA LEU A 100 -14.82 11.09 -20.70
C LEU A 100 -14.74 11.24 -22.22
N ARG A 101 -15.18 10.26 -23.02
CA ARG A 101 -15.19 10.38 -24.49
C ARG A 101 -16.08 11.50 -25.01
N ALA A 102 -17.12 11.87 -24.26
CA ALA A 102 -18.00 12.98 -24.62
C ALA A 102 -17.37 14.36 -24.37
N GLU A 103 -16.24 14.42 -23.64
CA GLU A 103 -15.60 15.66 -23.21
C GLU A 103 -14.39 16.02 -24.11
N PRO A 104 -14.39 17.19 -24.77
CA PRO A 104 -13.32 17.56 -25.72
C PRO A 104 -11.91 17.59 -25.12
N ALA A 105 -11.78 17.88 -23.82
CA ALA A 105 -10.50 17.95 -23.12
C ALA A 105 -9.99 16.60 -22.61
N ALA A 106 -10.82 15.54 -22.65
CA ALA A 106 -10.48 14.26 -22.05
C ALA A 106 -9.44 13.42 -22.79
N PRO A 107 -9.35 13.38 -24.14
CA PRO A 107 -8.45 12.46 -24.84
C PRO A 107 -6.99 12.56 -24.38
N GLU A 108 -6.49 13.79 -24.19
CA GLU A 108 -5.12 14.05 -23.75
C GLU A 108 -4.89 13.57 -22.30
N ALA A 109 -5.86 13.83 -21.41
CA ALA A 109 -5.78 13.43 -20.01
C ALA A 109 -5.90 11.92 -19.82
N VAL A 110 -6.83 11.27 -20.53
CA VAL A 110 -7.00 9.81 -20.55
C VAL A 110 -5.75 9.15 -21.12
N GLY A 111 -5.20 9.65 -22.22
CA GLY A 111 -3.95 9.16 -22.79
C GLY A 111 -2.80 9.20 -21.79
N ARG A 112 -2.66 10.30 -21.03
CA ARG A 112 -1.66 10.40 -19.95
C ARG A 112 -1.90 9.40 -18.82
N LEU A 113 -3.15 9.21 -18.38
CA LEU A 113 -3.48 8.23 -17.33
C LEU A 113 -3.13 6.81 -17.78
N LEU A 114 -3.51 6.43 -19.00
CA LEU A 114 -3.20 5.11 -19.56
C LEU A 114 -1.69 4.90 -19.74
N ALA A 115 -0.95 5.92 -20.22
CA ALA A 115 0.51 5.84 -20.34
C ALA A 115 1.19 5.64 -18.98
N ARG A 116 0.72 6.34 -17.94
CA ARG A 116 1.21 6.16 -16.56
C ARG A 116 0.88 4.78 -16.00
N ALA A 117 -0.36 4.31 -16.20
CA ALA A 117 -0.77 2.96 -15.77
C ALA A 117 0.08 1.87 -16.45
N GLY A 118 0.31 1.99 -17.76
CA GLY A 118 1.18 1.10 -18.51
C GLY A 118 2.62 1.12 -17.99
N THR A 119 3.15 2.29 -17.68
CA THR A 119 4.49 2.45 -17.09
C THR A 119 4.58 1.77 -15.72
N LEU A 120 3.64 2.04 -14.82
CA LEU A 120 3.58 1.40 -13.50
C LEU A 120 3.50 -0.12 -13.61
N ARG A 121 2.67 -0.63 -14.53
CA ARG A 121 2.58 -2.07 -14.79
C ARG A 121 3.93 -2.67 -15.20
N GLN A 122 4.66 -2.02 -16.10
CA GLN A 122 5.98 -2.52 -16.51
C GLN A 122 7.00 -2.47 -15.36
N MET A 123 6.98 -1.42 -14.54
CA MET A 123 7.85 -1.32 -13.37
C MET A 123 7.52 -2.41 -12.33
N SER A 124 6.23 -2.65 -12.05
CA SER A 124 5.78 -3.74 -11.16
C SER A 124 6.22 -5.11 -11.67
N LEU A 125 6.06 -5.38 -12.97
CA LEU A 125 6.51 -6.64 -13.58
C LEU A 125 8.03 -6.82 -13.52
N ALA A 126 8.79 -5.74 -13.72
CA ALA A 126 10.25 -5.78 -13.59
C ALA A 126 10.68 -6.12 -12.15
N VAL A 127 10.04 -5.52 -11.14
CA VAL A 127 10.28 -5.85 -9.73
C VAL A 127 9.89 -7.30 -9.43
N ALA A 128 8.75 -7.77 -9.92
CA ALA A 128 8.33 -9.16 -9.77
C ALA A 128 9.34 -10.14 -10.38
N GLY A 129 9.91 -9.83 -11.55
CA GLY A 129 10.99 -10.60 -12.16
C GLY A 129 12.26 -10.63 -11.30
N MET A 130 12.64 -9.49 -10.71
CA MET A 130 13.78 -9.44 -9.78
C MET A 130 13.56 -10.30 -8.53
N LEU A 131 12.35 -10.25 -7.94
CA LEU A 131 11.97 -11.09 -6.81
C LEU A 131 11.99 -12.58 -7.18
N GLN A 132 11.49 -12.94 -8.36
CA GLN A 132 11.53 -14.30 -8.88
C GLN A 132 12.96 -14.83 -9.04
N ASP A 133 13.92 -13.96 -9.39
CA ASP A 133 15.35 -14.27 -9.46
C ASP A 133 16.02 -14.34 -8.07
N GLY A 134 15.27 -14.18 -6.97
CA GLY A 134 15.81 -14.16 -5.60
C GLY A 134 16.54 -12.87 -5.21
N LYS A 135 16.34 -11.77 -5.96
CA LYS A 135 16.91 -10.46 -5.62
C LYS A 135 16.03 -9.75 -4.58
N THR A 136 16.59 -8.74 -3.92
CA THR A 136 15.88 -7.88 -2.95
C THR A 136 15.73 -6.44 -3.49
N PRO A 137 14.79 -6.17 -4.41
CA PRO A 137 14.64 -4.90 -5.13
C PRO A 137 13.93 -3.81 -4.30
N ALA A 138 14.47 -3.49 -3.12
CA ALA A 138 13.83 -2.57 -2.18
C ALA A 138 13.68 -1.14 -2.73
N ARG A 139 14.63 -0.66 -3.55
CA ARG A 139 14.57 0.68 -4.16
C ARG A 139 13.60 0.73 -5.31
N GLU A 140 13.64 -0.25 -6.19
CA GLU A 140 12.76 -0.34 -7.33
C GLU A 140 11.31 -0.43 -6.84
N ALA A 141 11.05 -1.25 -5.81
CA ALA A 141 9.75 -1.33 -5.16
C ALA A 141 9.33 0.00 -4.51
N ALA A 142 10.24 0.70 -3.83
CA ALA A 142 9.95 2.01 -3.25
C ALA A 142 9.64 3.06 -4.33
N LEU A 143 10.32 3.02 -5.48
CA LEU A 143 10.07 3.91 -6.61
C LEU A 143 8.70 3.64 -7.26
N VAL A 144 8.36 2.36 -7.48
CA VAL A 144 7.04 1.94 -7.95
C VAL A 144 5.95 2.45 -7.01
N LYS A 145 6.14 2.30 -5.69
CA LYS A 145 5.18 2.77 -4.69
C LYS A 145 5.03 4.29 -4.69
N ASP A 146 6.12 5.06 -4.73
CA ASP A 146 6.02 6.54 -4.73
C ASP A 146 5.33 7.06 -5.99
N ALA A 147 5.67 6.50 -7.16
CA ALA A 147 5.02 6.84 -8.43
C ALA A 147 3.55 6.40 -8.49
N GLY A 148 3.24 5.21 -7.94
CA GLY A 148 1.89 4.68 -7.80
C GLY A 148 1.02 5.55 -6.91
N ASN A 149 1.55 5.99 -5.76
CA ASN A 149 0.85 6.89 -4.84
C ASN A 149 0.42 8.20 -5.51
N ASP A 150 1.26 8.77 -6.38
CA ASP A 150 0.89 9.97 -7.16
C ASP A 150 -0.18 9.64 -8.22
N TYR A 151 -0.07 8.50 -8.89
CA TYR A 151 -1.04 8.06 -9.88
C TYR A 151 -2.43 7.83 -9.25
N GLU A 152 -2.50 6.97 -8.23
CA GLU A 152 -3.74 6.60 -7.56
C GLU A 152 -4.44 7.81 -6.91
N GLN A 153 -3.67 8.79 -6.39
CA GLN A 153 -4.25 10.02 -5.83
C GLN A 153 -4.69 11.04 -6.89
N SER A 154 -3.99 11.14 -8.01
CA SER A 154 -4.31 12.12 -9.05
C SER A 154 -5.42 11.65 -9.98
N LEU A 155 -5.67 10.35 -10.10
CA LEU A 155 -6.67 9.79 -11.00
C LEU A 155 -8.11 10.26 -10.71
N PRO A 156 -8.67 10.10 -9.50
CA PRO A 156 -10.03 10.55 -9.22
C PRO A 156 -10.16 12.08 -9.40
N GLU A 157 -9.14 12.83 -8.98
CA GLU A 157 -9.11 14.29 -9.17
C GLU A 157 -9.15 14.71 -10.63
N LYS A 158 -8.41 14.02 -11.50
CA LYS A 158 -8.39 14.28 -12.94
C LYS A 158 -9.72 13.93 -13.60
N ILE A 159 -10.31 12.79 -13.24
CA ILE A 159 -11.62 12.40 -13.77
C ILE A 159 -12.67 13.41 -13.35
N ARG A 160 -12.71 13.78 -12.06
CA ARG A 160 -13.61 14.80 -11.51
C ARG A 160 -13.51 16.15 -12.22
N ALA A 161 -12.31 16.55 -12.64
CA ALA A 161 -12.09 17.82 -13.34
C ALA A 161 -12.55 17.79 -14.82
N LEU A 162 -12.79 16.61 -15.39
CA LEU A 162 -13.15 16.44 -16.80
C LEU A 162 -14.63 16.15 -16.98
N VAL A 163 -15.22 15.33 -16.11
CA VAL A 163 -16.62 14.93 -16.25
C VAL A 163 -17.57 16.03 -15.80
N ASP A 164 -18.72 16.12 -16.46
CA ASP A 164 -19.82 16.99 -16.04
C ASP A 164 -20.76 16.21 -15.09
N PRO A 165 -20.87 16.60 -13.80
CA PRO A 165 -21.72 15.90 -12.84
C PRO A 165 -23.20 15.83 -13.26
N ALA A 166 -23.69 16.78 -14.06
CA ALA A 166 -25.08 16.78 -14.53
C ALA A 166 -25.36 15.71 -15.59
N ARG A 167 -24.32 15.25 -16.29
CA ARG A 167 -24.41 14.23 -17.35
C ARG A 167 -23.84 12.87 -16.94
N THR A 168 -23.05 12.83 -15.87
CA THR A 168 -22.38 11.62 -15.39
C THR A 168 -23.37 10.65 -14.74
N PRO A 169 -23.37 9.34 -15.08
CA PRO A 169 -24.24 8.34 -14.45
C PRO A 169 -24.03 8.21 -12.94
N PRO A 170 -25.07 7.87 -12.15
CA PRO A 170 -24.98 7.72 -10.70
C PRO A 170 -23.86 6.77 -10.24
N GLN A 171 -23.66 5.65 -10.95
CA GLN A 171 -22.61 4.67 -10.64
C GLN A 171 -21.20 5.26 -10.74
N VAL A 172 -20.92 6.07 -11.78
CA VAL A 172 -19.64 6.76 -11.93
C VAL A 172 -19.46 7.80 -10.84
N GLN A 173 -20.52 8.54 -10.49
CA GLN A 173 -20.47 9.52 -9.40
C GLN A 173 -20.17 8.87 -8.05
N GLU A 174 -20.82 7.73 -7.75
CA GLU A 174 -20.61 6.97 -6.52
C GLU A 174 -19.17 6.46 -6.43
N MET A 175 -18.67 5.81 -7.48
CA MET A 175 -17.30 5.31 -7.48
C MET A 175 -16.27 6.45 -7.43
N LEU A 176 -16.53 7.57 -8.12
CA LEU A 176 -15.67 8.75 -8.05
C LEU A 176 -15.63 9.32 -6.63
N GLY A 177 -16.78 9.39 -5.95
CA GLY A 177 -16.88 9.81 -4.55
C GLY A 177 -16.09 8.89 -3.62
N LEU A 178 -16.30 7.58 -3.74
CA LEU A 178 -15.57 6.57 -2.97
C LEU A 178 -14.06 6.68 -3.18
N MET A 179 -13.59 6.70 -4.43
CA MET A 179 -12.17 6.78 -4.76
C MET A 179 -11.55 8.10 -4.28
N THR A 180 -12.29 9.21 -4.32
CA THR A 180 -11.83 10.50 -3.78
C THR A 180 -11.55 10.42 -2.28
N MET A 181 -12.43 9.76 -1.52
CA MET A 181 -12.25 9.56 -0.07
C MET A 181 -11.09 8.60 0.23
N VAL A 182 -11.00 7.48 -0.48
CA VAL A 182 -9.99 6.44 -0.24
C VAL A 182 -8.58 6.88 -0.69
N ALA A 183 -8.47 7.71 -1.73
CA ALA A 183 -7.20 8.10 -2.36
C ALA A 183 -6.14 8.58 -1.37
N ARG A 184 -6.54 9.33 -0.34
CA ARG A 184 -5.61 9.85 0.68
C ARG A 184 -4.84 8.75 1.42
N SER A 185 -5.46 7.58 1.62
CA SER A 185 -4.84 6.45 2.31
C SER A 185 -3.61 5.89 1.59
N TYR A 186 -3.55 6.02 0.26
CA TYR A 186 -2.50 5.38 -0.56
C TYR A 186 -1.10 5.87 -0.23
N SER A 187 -0.95 7.15 0.15
CA SER A 187 0.34 7.73 0.54
C SER A 187 0.72 7.52 2.00
N LEU A 188 -0.11 6.81 2.79
CA LEU A 188 0.13 6.52 4.20
C LEU A 188 0.46 5.03 4.40
N ARG A 189 -0.36 4.13 3.84
CA ARG A 189 -0.17 2.67 3.95
C ARG A 189 0.99 2.16 3.09
N GLY A 190 1.66 1.11 3.55
CA GLY A 190 2.86 0.55 2.89
C GLY A 190 4.12 1.44 2.99
N GLY A 191 4.07 2.49 3.82
CA GLY A 191 5.12 3.48 4.03
C GLY A 191 4.76 4.85 3.46
N THR A 192 5.03 5.91 4.24
CA THR A 192 4.75 7.28 3.78
C THR A 192 5.70 7.71 2.67
N ARG A 193 5.30 8.72 1.89
CA ARG A 193 6.14 9.29 0.81
C ARG A 193 7.52 9.71 1.32
N GLU A 194 7.59 10.32 2.49
CA GLU A 194 8.84 10.81 3.09
C GLU A 194 9.78 9.64 3.43
N ILE A 195 9.23 8.54 3.95
CA ILE A 195 9.99 7.32 4.24
C ILE A 195 10.46 6.66 2.96
N LEU A 196 9.59 6.51 1.95
CA LEU A 196 9.93 5.94 0.64
C LEU A 196 11.03 6.75 -0.05
N ARG A 197 10.89 8.07 -0.12
CA ARG A 197 11.91 8.96 -0.67
C ARG A 197 13.21 8.91 0.13
N GLY A 198 13.13 8.72 1.44
CA GLY A 198 14.30 8.45 2.28
C GLY A 198 15.02 7.16 1.92
N ILE A 199 14.29 6.08 1.62
CA ILE A 199 14.85 4.81 1.13
C ILE A 199 15.55 5.02 -0.22
N ILE A 200 14.87 5.69 -1.15
CA ILE A 200 15.41 6.00 -2.49
C ILE A 200 16.70 6.83 -2.37
N ALA A 201 16.69 7.89 -1.57
CA ALA A 201 17.84 8.79 -1.41
C ALA A 201 19.07 8.09 -0.79
N ARG A 202 18.87 7.25 0.24
CA ARG A 202 19.97 6.48 0.84
C ARG A 202 20.64 5.56 -0.17
N GLN A 203 19.88 4.88 -1.02
CA GLN A 203 20.44 4.00 -2.03
C GLN A 203 21.09 4.74 -3.22
N LEU A 204 20.79 6.03 -3.39
CA LEU A 204 21.50 6.91 -4.32
C LEU A 204 22.78 7.52 -3.71
N GLY A 205 23.09 7.23 -2.44
CA GLY A 205 24.25 7.80 -1.74
C GLY A 205 24.09 9.28 -1.35
N LEU A 206 22.84 9.78 -1.29
CA LEU A 206 22.53 11.18 -1.00
C LEU A 206 22.28 11.46 0.50
N ARG A 207 22.29 10.43 1.33
CA ARG A 207 22.06 10.47 2.78
C ARG A 207 22.81 9.35 3.49
#